data_AF-A0A2A4X7M8-F1
#
_entry.id   AF-A0A2A4X7M8-F1
#
_cell.length_a   1.000
_cell.length_b   1.000
_cell.length_c   1.000
_cell.angle_alpha   90.00
_cell.angle_beta   90.00
_cell.angle_gamma   90.00
#
_symmetry.space_group_name_H-M   'P 1'
#
loop_
_entity.id
_entity.type
_entity.pdbx_description
1 polymer ?
#
loop_
_entity_poly.entity_id
_entity_poly.type
_entity_poly.pdbx_seq_one_letter_code
_entity_poly.pdbx_strand_id
1 'polypeptide(L)' 'MKIDKLERALSSMSNKALIRFVKRCVCRAMLGSGNCTDEGEAREALDMVYVECSRRGKERLYDTAYASVTHNPERCDIY' A
#
# COMPACT_ATOMS: atom_id res chain seq x y z
N MET A 1 3.49 13.63 2.00
CA MET A 1 1.99 13.64 2.09
C MET A 1 1.53 14.03 3.52
N LYS A 2 0.42 14.76 3.76
CA LYS A 2 -0.04 15.02 5.16
C LYS A 2 -0.71 13.75 5.71
N ILE A 3 -0.06 13.07 6.65
CA ILE A 3 -0.48 11.79 7.27
C ILE A 3 -1.98 11.76 7.61
N ASP A 4 -2.50 12.83 8.23
CA ASP A 4 -3.92 12.95 8.62
C ASP A 4 -4.91 12.78 7.45
N LYS A 5 -4.54 13.21 6.24
CA LYS A 5 -5.38 13.06 5.05
C LYS A 5 -5.40 11.62 4.56
N LEU A 6 -4.26 10.93 4.66
CA LEU A 6 -4.18 9.53 4.26
C LEU A 6 -4.97 8.66 5.24
N GLU A 7 -4.81 8.85 6.55
CA GLU A 7 -5.57 8.10 7.56
C GLU A 7 -7.09 8.23 7.37
N ARG A 8 -7.59 9.46 7.14
CA ARG A 8 -9.00 9.71 6.84
C ARG A 8 -9.47 9.05 5.54
N ALA A 9 -8.61 9.03 4.52
CA ALA A 9 -8.92 8.36 3.27
C ALA A 9 -8.95 6.83 3.47
N LEU A 10 -7.96 6.27 4.16
CA LEU A 10 -7.88 4.84 4.46
C LEU A 10 -9.12 4.40 5.24
N SER A 11 -9.52 5.13 6.28
CA SER A 11 -10.69 4.82 7.12
C SER A 11 -12.02 4.79 6.37
N SER A 12 -12.13 5.50 5.25
CA SER A 12 -13.32 5.53 4.38
C SER A 12 -13.23 4.63 3.15
N MET A 13 -12.06 4.07 2.84
CA MET A 13 -11.88 3.17 1.70
C MET A 13 -12.59 1.84 1.88
N SER A 14 -13.22 1.35 0.80
CA SER A 14 -13.68 -0.02 0.72
C SER A 14 -12.50 -1.01 0.68
N ASN A 15 -12.74 -2.27 1.07
CA ASN A 15 -11.72 -3.33 1.00
C ASN A 15 -11.10 -3.46 -0.40
N LYS A 16 -11.90 -3.32 -1.47
CA LYS A 16 -11.40 -3.36 -2.85
C LYS A 16 -10.49 -2.18 -3.19
N ALA A 17 -10.73 -1.01 -2.59
CA ALA A 17 -9.87 0.17 -2.75
C ALA A 17 -8.56 0.00 -1.96
N LEU A 18 -8.65 -0.49 -0.72
CA LEU A 18 -7.49 -0.83 0.12
C LEU A 18 -6.54 -1.81 -0.58
N ILE A 19 -7.05 -2.92 -1.14
CA ILE A 19 -6.23 -3.88 -1.90
C ILE A 19 -5.47 -3.18 -3.04
N ARG A 20 -6.17 -2.36 -3.83
CA ARG A 20 -5.55 -1.63 -4.96
C ARG A 20 -4.52 -0.61 -4.49
N PHE A 21 -4.72 -0.02 -3.31
CA PHE A 21 -3.78 0.92 -2.71
C PHE A 21 -2.53 0.19 -2.22
N VAL A 22 -2.67 -0.92 -1.48
CA VAL A 22 -1.55 -1.78 -1.06
C VAL A 22 -0.71 -2.17 -2.26
N LYS A 23 -1.34 -2.73 -3.31
CA LYS A 23 -0.62 -3.15 -4.52
C LYS A 23 0.21 -2.03 -5.13
N ARG A 24 -0.36 -0.82 -5.25
CA ARG A 24 0.36 0.35 -5.77
C ARG A 24 1.52 0.79 -4.88
N CYS A 25 1.34 0.80 -3.56
CA CYS A 25 2.41 1.15 -2.62
C CYS A 25 3.55 0.13 -2.66
N VAL A 26 3.24 -1.17 -2.68
CA VAL A 26 4.26 -2.24 -2.82
C VAL A 26 4.99 -2.12 -4.15
N CYS A 27 4.27 -1.88 -5.26
CA CYS A 27 4.90 -1.67 -6.56
C CYS A 27 5.86 -0.48 -6.57
N ARG A 28 5.46 0.65 -5.98
CA ARG A 28 6.32 1.84 -5.87
C ARG A 28 7.56 1.62 -5.00
N ALA A 29 7.39 0.90 -3.89
CA ALA A 29 8.50 0.56 -3.00
C ALA A 29 9.49 -0.43 -3.66
N MET A 30 8.99 -1.39 -4.45
CA MET A 30 9.81 -2.43 -5.10
C MET A 30 10.52 -1.93 -6.36
N LEU A 31 9.84 -1.14 -7.20
CA LEU A 31 10.40 -0.69 -8.47
C LEU A 31 11.35 0.49 -8.34
N GLY A 32 11.51 1.04 -7.12
CA GLY A 32 12.36 2.19 -6.87
C GLY A 32 12.04 3.29 -7.87
N SER A 33 10.96 4.05 -7.64
CA SER A 33 10.88 5.38 -8.25
C SER A 33 12.24 6.03 -7.97
N GLY A 34 13.02 6.38 -8.99
CA GLY A 34 14.45 6.73 -8.87
C GLY A 34 14.79 7.89 -7.91
N ASN A 35 13.79 8.43 -7.21
CA ASN A 35 13.90 9.28 -6.03
C ASN A 35 13.74 8.46 -4.75
N CYS A 36 14.81 8.38 -3.94
CA CYS A 36 14.79 7.79 -2.59
C CYS A 36 13.68 8.38 -1.68
N THR A 37 13.22 9.60 -1.97
CA THR A 37 12.10 10.26 -1.29
C THR A 37 10.78 9.51 -1.48
N ASP A 38 10.53 8.95 -2.66
CA ASP A 38 9.29 8.24 -2.99
C ASP A 38 9.26 6.83 -2.40
N GLU A 39 10.42 6.19 -2.23
CA GLU A 39 10.54 4.90 -1.56
C GLU A 39 10.20 5.01 -0.06
N GLY A 40 10.70 6.06 0.61
CA GLY A 40 10.37 6.38 1.99
C GLY A 40 8.88 6.64 2.20
N GLU A 41 8.28 7.48 1.35
CA GLU A 41 6.83 7.74 1.40
C GLU A 41 5.98 6.49 1.08
N ALA A 42 6.46 5.61 0.18
CA ALA A 42 5.76 4.37 -0.14
C ALA A 42 5.79 3.36 1.02
N ARG A 43 6.92 3.24 1.73
CA ARG A 43 7.01 2.42 2.95
C ARG A 43 6.13 2.95 4.07
N GLU A 44 6.18 4.26 4.32
CA GLU A 44 5.33 4.89 5.35
C GLU A 44 3.83 4.71 5.04
N ALA A 45 3.45 4.78 3.75
CA ALA A 45 2.10 4.48 3.31
C ALA A 45 1.71 3.00 3.54
N LEU A 46 2.63 2.06 3.35
CA LEU A 46 2.37 0.64 3.63
C LEU A 46 2.12 0.39 5.13
N ASP A 47 2.92 1.02 6.00
CA ASP A 47 2.75 0.91 7.46
C ASP A 47 1.37 1.43 7.90
N MET A 48 0.96 2.61 7.41
CA MET A 48 -0.36 3.17 7.69
C MET A 48 -1.50 2.25 7.21
N VAL A 49 -1.35 1.63 6.03
CA VAL A 49 -2.37 0.72 5.49
C VAL A 49 -2.42 -0.58 6.29
N TYR A 50 -1.27 -1.09 6.73
CA TYR A 50 -1.20 -2.26 7.60
C TYR A 50 -1.94 -1.99 8.92
N VAL A 51 -1.69 -0.85 9.57
CA VAL A 51 -2.39 -0.45 10.79
C VAL A 51 -3.91 -0.39 10.57
N GLU A 52 -4.37 0.22 9.48
CA GLU A 52 -5.80 0.29 9.18
C GLU A 52 -6.40 -1.09 8.88
N CYS A 53 -5.66 -1.95 8.18
CA CYS A 53 -6.09 -3.32 7.91
C CYS A 53 -6.19 -4.14 9.20
N SER A 54 -5.23 -3.99 10.13
CA SER A 54 -5.29 -4.64 11.43
C SER A 54 -6.45 -4.11 12.29
N ARG A 55 -6.68 -2.79 12.31
CA ARG A 55 -7.83 -2.18 13.00
C ARG A 55 -9.18 -2.76 12.54
N ARG A 56 -9.26 -3.26 11.30
CA ARG A 56 -10.47 -3.87 10.71
C ARG A 56 -10.50 -5.40 10.78
N GLY A 57 -9.48 -6.06 11.32
CA GLY A 57 -9.32 -7.52 11.27
C GLY A 57 -9.17 -8.05 9.83
N LYS A 58 -8.46 -7.30 8.98
CA LYS A 58 -8.22 -7.57 7.56
C LYS A 58 -6.74 -7.71 7.22
N GLU A 59 -5.92 -8.14 8.17
CA GLU A 59 -4.47 -8.38 7.97
C GLU A 59 -4.22 -9.32 6.79
N ARG A 60 -4.98 -10.42 6.69
CA ARG A 60 -4.88 -11.36 5.55
C ARG A 60 -5.08 -10.70 4.18
N LEU A 61 -5.89 -9.65 4.10
CA LEU A 61 -6.11 -8.92 2.85
C LEU A 61 -4.86 -8.14 2.45
N TYR A 62 -4.22 -7.49 3.43
CA TYR A 62 -2.94 -6.82 3.24
C TYR A 62 -1.87 -7.85 2.82
N ASP A 63 -1.71 -8.94 3.57
CA ASP A 63 -0.69 -9.97 3.31
C ASP A 63 -0.84 -10.58 1.91
N THR A 64 -2.07 -10.89 1.51
CA THR A 64 -2.36 -11.45 0.18
C THR A 64 -2.03 -10.44 -0.93
N ALA A 65 -2.37 -9.16 -0.74
CA ALA A 65 -2.06 -8.13 -1.71
C ALA A 65 -0.54 -7.88 -1.82
N TYR A 66 0.15 -7.89 -0.69
CA TYR A 66 1.60 -7.74 -0.60
C TYR A 66 2.31 -8.91 -1.29
N ALA A 67 1.99 -10.16 -0.90
CA ALA A 67 2.55 -11.37 -1.51
C ALA A 67 2.27 -11.47 -3.01
N SER A 68 1.06 -11.08 -3.44
CA SER A 68 0.68 -11.07 -4.86
C SER A 68 1.60 -10.20 -5.70
N VAL A 69 2.08 -9.08 -5.16
CA VAL A 69 2.95 -8.15 -5.87
C VAL A 69 4.42 -8.57 -5.73
N THR A 70 4.86 -8.96 -4.54
CA THR A 70 6.26 -9.36 -4.35
C THR A 70 6.62 -10.64 -5.09
N HIS A 71 5.66 -11.53 -5.34
CA HIS A 71 5.87 -12.74 -6.16
C HIS A 71 5.72 -12.50 -7.66
N ASN A 72 5.10 -11.40 -8.08
CA ASN A 72 4.88 -11.06 -9.49
C ASN A 72 5.18 -9.57 -9.75
N PRO A 73 6.41 -9.10 -9.48
CA PRO A 73 6.76 -7.68 -9.61
C PRO A 73 6.60 -7.16 -11.04
N GLU A 74 6.70 -8.02 -12.06
CA GLU A 74 6.46 -7.71 -13.47
C GLU A 74 5.01 -7.33 -13.79
N ARG A 75 4.07 -7.61 -12.88
CA ARG A 75 2.64 -7.27 -13.01
C ARG A 75 2.29 -5.96 -12.29
N CYS A 76 3.29 -5.21 -11.86
CA CYS A 76 3.09 -3.89 -11.29
C CYS A 76 2.63 -2.89 -12.34
N ASP A 77 1.31 -2.76 -12.50
CA ASP A 77 0.69 -1.66 -13.24
C ASP A 77 0.77 -0.38 -12.38
N ILE A 78 1.79 0.44 -12.64
CA ILE A 78 1.95 1.76 -11.99
C ILE A 78 1.27 2.89 -12.78
N TYR A 79 0.53 2.57 -13.84
CA TYR A 79 -0.15 3.53 -14.72
C TYR A 79 -1.60 3.81 -14.32
#